data_AF-A0A2E8TSU4-F1
#
_entry.id   AF-A0A2E8TSU4-F1
#
_cell.length_a   1.000
_cell.length_b   1.000
_cell.length_c   1.000
_cell.angle_alpha   90.00
_cell.angle_beta   90.00
_cell.angle_gamma   90.00
#
_symmetry.space_group_name_H-M   'P 1'
#
loop_
_entity.id
_entity.type
_entity.pdbx_description
1 polymer ?
#
loop_
_entity_poly.entity_id
_entity_poly.type
_entity_poly.pdbx_seq_one_letter_code
_entity_poly.pdbx_strand_id
1 'polypeptide(L)'
;LVVHGDVGQCYGYGAKGGSMFVLGNAAGRPMINSVGSPKLVINGTALDYLAESFMAGDPLEGGGFVVINGLEFNNKGESVSLETPYPGGNLFSLASGGAIYVRDPFKRLSESQLNGGAFTEMTSADWDVVEPVLEKNERHFGITLQRLLTVEGEVVSPYRAYRKIVPVKSKTLHAEAAWVGHSD
;
A
#
# COMPACT_ATOMS: atom_id res chain seq x y z
N LEU A 1 0.90 4.57 -15.42
CA LEU A 1 2.25 4.09 -15.79
C LEU A 1 2.36 2.63 -15.42
N VAL A 2 2.92 1.79 -16.28
CA VAL A 2 3.08 0.34 -16.04
C VAL A 2 4.54 -0.02 -16.29
N VAL A 3 5.19 -0.69 -15.34
CA VAL A 3 6.59 -1.14 -15.43
C VAL A 3 6.64 -2.66 -15.29
N HIS A 4 7.14 -3.34 -16.33
CA HIS A 4 7.40 -4.79 -16.33
C HIS A 4 8.81 -5.09 -15.82
N GLY A 5 9.08 -4.73 -14.57
CA GLY A 5 10.38 -4.90 -13.90
C GLY A 5 10.43 -4.11 -12.60
N ASP A 6 11.66 -3.82 -12.15
CA ASP A 6 11.93 -3.02 -10.96
C ASP A 6 12.01 -1.52 -11.28
N VAL A 7 11.78 -0.68 -10.27
CA VAL A 7 11.96 0.78 -10.35
C VAL A 7 12.99 1.29 -9.35
N GLY A 8 13.69 2.36 -9.72
CA GLY A 8 14.73 2.99 -8.92
C GLY A 8 14.22 3.87 -7.78
N GLN A 9 15.14 4.65 -7.21
CA GLN A 9 14.89 5.55 -6.08
C GLN A 9 13.87 6.64 -6.45
N CYS A 10 13.11 7.09 -5.44
CA CYS A 10 12.17 8.22 -5.57
C CYS A 10 11.11 8.02 -6.67
N TYR A 11 10.75 6.77 -6.99
CA TYR A 11 9.72 6.50 -7.98
C TYR A 11 8.38 7.12 -7.58
N GLY A 12 7.78 7.90 -8.48
CA GLY A 12 6.56 8.66 -8.19
C GLY A 12 6.80 9.96 -7.42
N TYR A 13 8.03 10.51 -7.39
CA TYR A 13 8.32 11.78 -6.73
C TYR A 13 7.35 12.90 -7.11
N GLY A 14 6.71 13.51 -6.10
CA GLY A 14 5.81 14.64 -6.31
C GLY A 14 4.56 14.32 -7.14
N ALA A 15 4.16 13.04 -7.24
CA ALA A 15 2.97 12.67 -7.99
C ALA A 15 1.73 13.35 -7.40
N LYS A 16 0.88 13.91 -8.27
CA LYS A 16 -0.38 14.58 -7.89
C LYS A 16 -1.62 13.70 -8.07
N GLY A 17 -1.51 12.65 -8.89
CA GLY A 17 -2.63 11.81 -9.31
C GLY A 17 -2.21 10.74 -10.30
N GLY A 18 -3.18 10.00 -10.81
CA GLY A 18 -2.96 8.88 -11.73
C GLY A 18 -2.68 7.55 -11.03
N SER A 19 -2.43 6.51 -11.83
CA SER A 19 -2.16 5.15 -11.34
C SER A 19 -0.85 4.62 -11.90
N MET A 20 -0.04 4.01 -11.03
CA MET A 20 1.26 3.44 -11.32
C MET A 20 1.27 1.97 -10.88
N PHE A 21 1.81 1.10 -11.71
CA PHE A 21 1.86 -0.35 -11.48
C PHE A 21 3.26 -0.85 -11.76
N VAL A 22 3.87 -1.54 -10.80
CA VAL A 22 5.22 -2.08 -10.87
C VAL A 22 5.16 -3.60 -10.68
N LEU A 23 5.66 -4.35 -11.66
CA LEU A 23 5.70 -5.82 -11.60
C LEU A 23 6.67 -6.33 -10.53
N GLY A 24 7.81 -5.66 -10.36
CA GLY A 24 8.85 -6.03 -9.42
C GLY A 24 8.87 -5.13 -8.18
N ASN A 25 10.08 -4.78 -7.79
CA ASN A 25 10.41 -4.01 -6.59
C ASN A 25 10.56 -2.53 -6.89
N ALA A 26 10.44 -1.72 -5.84
CA ALA A 26 10.89 -0.34 -5.83
C ALA A 26 12.10 -0.19 -4.90
N ALA A 27 13.04 0.69 -5.26
CA ALA A 27 14.13 1.05 -4.35
C ALA A 27 13.63 1.98 -3.22
N GLY A 28 14.52 2.80 -2.64
CA GLY A 28 14.16 3.71 -1.56
C GLY A 28 13.29 4.89 -1.99
N ARG A 29 12.55 5.43 -1.01
CA ARG A 29 11.71 6.63 -1.11
C ARG A 29 10.60 6.62 -2.20
N PRO A 30 9.91 5.51 -2.53
CA PRO A 30 8.80 5.62 -3.47
C PRO A 30 7.71 6.55 -2.91
N MET A 31 7.07 7.31 -3.79
CA MET A 31 6.00 8.26 -3.48
C MET A 31 6.38 9.44 -2.58
N ILE A 32 7.67 9.73 -2.43
CA ILE A 32 8.12 10.89 -1.65
C ILE A 32 7.51 12.20 -2.19
N ASN A 33 7.06 13.06 -1.27
CA ASN A 33 6.41 14.36 -1.55
C ASN A 33 5.16 14.29 -2.44
N SER A 34 4.54 13.11 -2.60
CA SER A 34 3.33 12.99 -3.41
C SER A 34 2.11 13.53 -2.67
N VAL A 35 1.17 14.10 -3.44
CA VAL A 35 -0.01 14.83 -2.96
C VAL A 35 -1.25 14.46 -3.78
N GLY A 36 -2.45 14.83 -3.33
CA GLY A 36 -3.66 14.60 -4.13
C GLY A 36 -4.05 13.12 -4.20
N SER A 37 -4.28 12.57 -5.39
CA SER A 37 -4.91 11.25 -5.56
C SER A 37 -4.05 10.13 -6.21
N PRO A 38 -2.71 10.10 -6.08
CA PRO A 38 -1.89 9.12 -6.79
C PRO A 38 -2.03 7.73 -6.17
N LYS A 39 -2.10 6.71 -7.03
CA LYS A 39 -2.25 5.30 -6.63
C LYS A 39 -1.07 4.50 -7.17
N LEU A 40 -0.38 3.77 -6.30
CA LEU A 40 0.76 2.94 -6.68
C LEU A 40 0.54 1.49 -6.23
N VAL A 41 0.72 0.54 -7.14
CA VAL A 41 0.86 -0.89 -6.79
C VAL A 41 2.29 -1.33 -7.07
N ILE A 42 2.94 -1.89 -6.06
CA ILE A 42 4.22 -2.56 -6.16
C ILE A 42 3.95 -4.04 -5.86
N ASN A 43 4.11 -4.90 -6.88
CA ASN A 43 3.86 -6.33 -6.69
C ASN A 43 4.94 -7.00 -5.86
N GLY A 44 6.20 -6.55 -5.98
CA GLY A 44 7.29 -6.95 -5.13
C GLY A 44 7.29 -6.21 -3.80
N THR A 45 8.44 -5.64 -3.47
CA THR A 45 8.67 -4.93 -2.22
C THR A 45 9.27 -3.54 -2.42
N ALA A 46 9.53 -2.83 -1.33
CA ALA A 46 10.20 -1.54 -1.32
C ALA A 46 11.27 -1.46 -0.22
N LEU A 47 12.23 -0.55 -0.40
CA LEU A 47 13.21 -0.21 0.64
C LEU A 47 12.72 0.98 1.47
N ASP A 48 13.63 1.58 2.26
CA ASP A 48 13.32 2.62 3.25
C ASP A 48 12.56 3.82 2.70
N TYR A 49 11.82 4.49 3.60
CA TYR A 49 11.16 5.78 3.39
C TYR A 49 10.03 5.76 2.34
N LEU A 50 9.38 4.61 2.15
CA LEU A 50 8.15 4.56 1.38
C LEU A 50 7.11 5.53 1.97
N ALA A 51 6.56 6.38 1.10
CA ALA A 51 5.58 7.44 1.44
C ALA A 51 6.09 8.50 2.43
N GLU A 52 7.39 8.84 2.39
CA GLU A 52 7.91 10.00 3.10
C GLU A 52 7.27 11.31 2.59
N SER A 53 6.86 12.19 3.50
CA SER A 53 6.17 13.44 3.20
C SER A 53 4.97 13.24 2.25
N PHE A 54 4.27 12.11 2.39
CA PHE A 54 3.06 11.81 1.62
C PHE A 54 1.88 12.60 2.17
N MET A 55 1.28 13.44 1.33
CA MET A 55 0.21 14.37 1.69
C MET A 55 -0.98 14.15 0.75
N ALA A 56 -1.33 12.89 0.55
CA ALA A 56 -2.30 12.48 -0.46
C ALA A 56 -3.75 12.41 0.05
N GLY A 57 -4.10 13.11 1.14
CA GLY A 57 -5.47 13.11 1.69
C GLY A 57 -5.97 11.71 2.12
N ASP A 58 -7.24 11.58 2.47
CA ASP A 58 -7.83 10.28 2.82
C ASP A 58 -8.16 9.47 1.56
N PRO A 59 -7.65 8.22 1.40
CA PRO A 59 -8.06 7.32 0.33
C PRO A 59 -9.57 7.15 0.15
N LEU A 60 -10.34 7.16 1.24
CA LEU A 60 -11.80 7.00 1.20
C LEU A 60 -12.52 8.24 0.64
N GLU A 61 -11.87 9.40 0.71
CA GLU A 61 -12.34 10.67 0.15
C GLU A 61 -11.61 11.01 -1.18
N GLY A 62 -11.16 9.97 -1.89
CA GLY A 62 -10.52 10.11 -3.21
C GLY A 62 -9.02 10.39 -3.18
N GLY A 63 -8.38 10.33 -2.00
CA GLY A 63 -6.95 10.48 -1.80
C GLY A 63 -6.09 9.39 -2.44
N GLY A 64 -4.78 9.50 -2.22
CA GLY A 64 -3.76 8.60 -2.73
C GLY A 64 -3.36 7.51 -1.74
N PHE A 65 -2.92 6.38 -2.29
CA PHE A 65 -2.45 5.25 -1.49
C PHE A 65 -1.45 4.39 -2.25
N VAL A 66 -0.74 3.55 -1.50
CA VAL A 66 0.18 2.54 -2.04
C VAL A 66 -0.29 1.14 -1.66
N VAL A 67 -0.14 0.18 -2.55
CA VAL A 67 -0.31 -1.25 -2.29
C VAL A 67 1.02 -1.96 -2.46
N ILE A 68 1.40 -2.79 -1.48
CA ILE A 68 2.58 -3.67 -1.53
C ILE A 68 2.08 -5.11 -1.47
N ASN A 69 2.28 -5.91 -2.53
CA ASN A 69 1.83 -7.31 -2.55
C ASN A 69 2.87 -8.30 -2.00
N GLY A 70 4.15 -7.91 -1.93
CA GLY A 70 5.20 -8.74 -1.34
C GLY A 70 5.38 -10.06 -2.08
N LEU A 71 5.48 -10.01 -3.41
CA LEU A 71 5.65 -11.18 -4.28
C LEU A 71 7.02 -11.17 -4.96
N GLU A 72 7.52 -12.34 -5.33
CA GLU A 72 8.61 -12.49 -6.29
C GLU A 72 8.25 -13.55 -7.32
N PHE A 73 8.94 -13.56 -8.44
CA PHE A 73 8.83 -14.63 -9.43
C PHE A 73 10.00 -15.59 -9.26
N ASN A 74 9.70 -16.86 -9.05
CA ASN A 74 10.74 -17.87 -8.98
C ASN A 74 11.33 -18.18 -10.37
N ASN A 75 12.34 -19.04 -10.44
CA ASN A 75 13.00 -19.43 -11.70
C ASN A 75 12.07 -20.11 -12.72
N LYS A 76 10.86 -20.50 -12.32
CA LYS A 76 9.83 -21.08 -13.20
C LYS A 76 8.81 -20.04 -13.67
N GLY A 77 8.97 -18.78 -13.27
CA GLY A 77 8.03 -17.69 -13.57
C GLY A 77 6.75 -17.74 -12.74
N GLU A 78 6.72 -18.52 -11.65
CA GLU A 78 5.56 -18.57 -10.75
C GLU A 78 5.67 -17.47 -9.69
N SER A 79 4.56 -16.79 -9.41
CA SER A 79 4.51 -15.82 -8.31
C SER A 79 4.52 -16.54 -6.96
N VAL A 80 5.48 -16.21 -6.10
CA VAL A 80 5.60 -16.71 -4.73
C VAL A 80 5.60 -15.54 -3.76
N SER A 81 5.15 -15.76 -2.51
CA SER A 81 5.15 -14.69 -1.50
C SER A 81 6.51 -14.55 -0.86
N LEU A 82 6.97 -13.31 -0.71
CA LEU A 82 8.14 -12.97 0.10
C LEU A 82 7.86 -13.29 1.58
N GLU A 83 8.88 -13.74 2.29
CA GLU A 83 8.80 -13.94 3.74
C GLU A 83 8.54 -12.62 4.47
N THR A 84 9.21 -11.55 4.04
CA THR A 84 9.02 -10.19 4.57
C THR A 84 8.50 -9.30 3.45
N PRO A 85 7.20 -8.91 3.46
CA PRO A 85 6.61 -8.18 2.33
C PRO A 85 7.15 -6.76 2.19
N TYR A 86 7.75 -6.20 3.26
CA TYR A 86 8.48 -4.93 3.26
C TYR A 86 9.68 -5.01 4.21
N PRO A 87 10.93 -5.06 3.72
CA PRO A 87 12.12 -5.13 4.55
C PRO A 87 12.65 -3.75 4.98
N GLY A 88 12.16 -2.66 4.39
CA GLY A 88 12.59 -1.30 4.73
C GLY A 88 12.11 -0.81 6.09
N GLY A 89 12.51 0.41 6.45
CA GLY A 89 12.02 1.17 7.59
C GLY A 89 11.46 2.55 7.20
N ASN A 90 11.17 3.37 8.21
CA ASN A 90 10.74 4.77 8.07
C ASN A 90 9.47 5.01 7.22
N LEU A 91 8.52 4.07 7.25
CA LEU A 91 7.22 4.27 6.59
C LEU A 91 6.52 5.52 7.12
N PHE A 92 6.03 6.35 6.21
CA PHE A 92 5.30 7.59 6.51
C PHE A 92 6.07 8.70 7.24
N SER A 93 7.40 8.73 7.16
CA SER A 93 8.19 9.84 7.72
C SER A 93 7.65 11.18 7.23
N LEU A 94 7.25 12.07 8.15
CA LEU A 94 6.67 13.40 7.86
C LEU A 94 5.37 13.40 7.03
N ALA A 95 4.72 12.26 6.83
CA ALA A 95 3.47 12.19 6.08
C ALA A 95 2.28 12.80 6.87
N SER A 96 1.29 13.30 6.15
CA SER A 96 0.05 13.85 6.73
C SER A 96 -1.22 13.28 6.11
N GLY A 97 -1.12 12.52 5.01
CA GLY A 97 -2.26 11.86 4.40
C GLY A 97 -1.87 10.62 3.59
N GLY A 98 -2.88 9.89 3.16
CA GLY A 98 -2.80 8.66 2.38
C GLY A 98 -2.83 7.40 3.23
N ALA A 99 -2.78 6.25 2.56
CA ALA A 99 -2.63 4.95 3.21
C ALA A 99 -1.65 4.05 2.48
N ILE A 100 -1.14 3.05 3.20
CA ILE A 100 -0.43 1.91 2.64
C ILE A 100 -1.24 0.66 2.98
N TYR A 101 -1.57 -0.13 1.97
CA TYR A 101 -2.16 -1.44 2.09
C TYR A 101 -1.08 -2.47 1.78
N VAL A 102 -0.63 -3.20 2.79
CA VAL A 102 0.44 -4.19 2.64
C VAL A 102 -0.13 -5.58 2.82
N ARG A 103 0.14 -6.47 1.86
CA ARG A 103 -0.21 -7.88 1.95
C ARG A 103 0.70 -8.55 2.98
N ASP A 104 0.24 -8.61 4.22
CA ASP A 104 0.99 -9.11 5.37
C ASP A 104 0.11 -10.02 6.25
N PRO A 105 -0.29 -11.20 5.73
CA PRO A 105 -1.23 -12.09 6.41
C PRO A 105 -0.69 -12.67 7.73
N PHE A 106 0.63 -12.67 7.91
CA PHE A 106 1.30 -13.20 9.10
C PHE A 106 1.78 -12.10 10.05
N LYS A 107 1.37 -10.84 9.82
CA LYS A 107 1.71 -9.69 10.67
C LYS A 107 3.22 -9.54 10.89
N ARG A 108 4.03 -9.76 9.84
CA ARG A 108 5.48 -9.66 9.88
C ARG A 108 5.96 -8.23 10.03
N LEU A 109 5.23 -7.26 9.48
CA LEU A 109 5.58 -5.86 9.66
C LEU A 109 5.26 -5.40 11.08
N SER A 110 6.19 -4.66 11.67
CA SER A 110 6.07 -4.15 13.04
C SER A 110 6.13 -2.63 13.09
N GLU A 111 5.80 -2.06 14.25
CA GLU A 111 5.84 -0.62 14.47
C GLU A 111 7.25 -0.03 14.34
N SER A 112 8.31 -0.83 14.54
CA SER A 112 9.69 -0.35 14.39
C SER A 112 10.06 0.02 12.95
N GLN A 113 9.25 -0.38 11.97
CA GLN A 113 9.42 0.01 10.56
C GLN A 113 8.67 1.29 10.22
N LEU A 114 7.85 1.82 11.14
CA LEU A 114 7.07 3.03 10.96
C LEU A 114 7.82 4.24 11.53
N ASN A 115 7.67 5.38 10.88
CA ASN A 115 8.13 6.67 11.38
C ASN A 115 7.04 7.69 11.08
N GLY A 116 6.06 7.87 11.98
CA GLY A 116 4.89 8.72 11.72
C GLY A 116 3.69 8.00 11.09
N GLY A 117 3.75 6.67 10.95
CA GLY A 117 2.61 5.81 10.60
C GLY A 117 2.06 5.02 11.79
N ALA A 118 0.84 4.51 11.66
CA ALA A 118 0.23 3.57 12.59
C ALA A 118 -0.57 2.50 11.84
N PHE A 119 -0.56 1.27 12.34
CA PHE A 119 -1.52 0.26 11.89
C PHE A 119 -2.93 0.66 12.32
N THR A 120 -3.89 0.42 11.44
CA THR A 120 -5.32 0.59 11.73
C THR A 120 -6.10 -0.56 11.11
N GLU A 121 -7.35 -0.70 11.51
CA GLU A 121 -8.24 -1.71 10.94
C GLU A 121 -8.49 -1.43 9.46
N MET A 122 -8.47 -2.50 8.66
CA MET A 122 -8.87 -2.46 7.26
C MET A 122 -10.37 -2.76 7.19
N THR A 123 -11.13 -1.81 6.70
CA THR A 123 -12.60 -1.88 6.62
C THR A 123 -13.06 -2.29 5.22
N SER A 124 -14.36 -2.53 5.04
CA SER A 124 -14.93 -2.75 3.70
C SER A 124 -14.75 -1.55 2.79
N ALA A 125 -14.91 -0.32 3.30
CA ALA A 125 -14.69 0.91 2.53
C ALA A 125 -13.25 1.01 2.01
N ASP A 126 -12.27 0.50 2.76
CA ASP A 126 -10.89 0.38 2.29
C ASP A 126 -10.76 -0.60 1.13
N TRP A 127 -11.49 -1.72 1.18
CA TRP A 127 -11.46 -2.69 0.09
C TRP A 127 -12.13 -2.13 -1.17
N ASP A 128 -13.23 -1.39 -1.04
CA ASP A 128 -13.93 -0.75 -2.17
C ASP A 128 -13.02 0.19 -2.98
N VAL A 129 -12.00 0.80 -2.36
CA VAL A 129 -11.01 1.63 -3.06
C VAL A 129 -9.78 0.85 -3.56
N VAL A 130 -9.39 -0.25 -2.89
CA VAL A 130 -8.21 -1.06 -3.24
C VAL A 130 -8.50 -2.06 -4.35
N GLU A 131 -9.65 -2.74 -4.29
CA GLU A 131 -10.03 -3.81 -5.22
C GLU A 131 -9.96 -3.36 -6.69
N PRO A 132 -10.57 -2.23 -7.10
CA PRO A 132 -10.53 -1.81 -8.51
C PRO A 132 -9.12 -1.47 -9.00
N VAL A 133 -8.20 -1.15 -8.09
CA VAL A 133 -6.78 -0.91 -8.41
C VAL A 133 -6.05 -2.24 -8.57
N LEU A 134 -6.33 -3.24 -7.74
CA LEU A 134 -5.78 -4.59 -7.90
C LEU A 134 -6.33 -5.31 -9.13
N GLU A 135 -7.59 -5.09 -9.53
CA GLU A 135 -8.12 -5.60 -10.80
C GLU A 135 -7.39 -4.99 -12.01
N LYS A 136 -7.00 -3.71 -11.94
CA LYS A 136 -6.15 -3.09 -12.98
C LYS A 136 -4.77 -3.73 -13.00
N ASN A 137 -4.21 -4.01 -11.83
CA ASN A 137 -2.93 -4.71 -11.69
C ASN A 137 -2.99 -6.12 -12.30
N GLU A 138 -4.08 -6.85 -12.09
CA GLU A 138 -4.34 -8.16 -12.71
C GLU A 138 -4.34 -8.04 -14.25
N ARG A 139 -5.03 -7.04 -14.81
CA ARG A 139 -5.02 -6.82 -16.27
C ARG A 139 -3.63 -6.49 -16.84
N HIS A 140 -2.75 -5.90 -16.04
CA HIS A 140 -1.39 -5.56 -16.47
C HIS A 140 -0.42 -6.73 -16.38
N PHE A 141 -0.54 -7.58 -15.35
CA PHE A 141 0.49 -8.56 -15.01
C PHE A 141 0.00 -10.00 -14.87
N GLY A 142 -1.31 -10.26 -14.95
CA GLY A 142 -1.90 -11.58 -14.73
C GLY A 142 -1.84 -12.06 -13.28
N ILE A 143 -1.53 -11.17 -12.32
CA ILE A 143 -1.54 -11.48 -10.88
C ILE A 143 -2.98 -11.33 -10.39
N THR A 144 -3.68 -12.46 -10.27
CA THR A 144 -5.11 -12.44 -9.98
C THR A 144 -5.42 -11.99 -8.55
N LEU A 145 -6.60 -11.39 -8.36
CA LEU A 145 -7.11 -11.12 -7.01
C LEU A 145 -7.15 -12.38 -6.14
N GLN A 146 -7.60 -13.50 -6.71
CA GLN A 146 -7.59 -14.79 -6.02
C GLN A 146 -6.17 -15.15 -5.55
N ARG A 147 -5.13 -14.99 -6.39
CA ARG A 147 -3.74 -15.26 -6.00
C ARG A 147 -3.28 -14.40 -4.82
N LEU A 148 -3.67 -13.13 -4.82
CA LEU A 148 -3.36 -12.19 -3.74
C LEU A 148 -4.12 -12.53 -2.45
N LEU A 149 -5.33 -13.06 -2.56
CA LEU A 149 -6.14 -13.48 -1.42
C LEU A 149 -5.88 -14.93 -0.97
N THR A 150 -5.11 -15.71 -1.72
CA THR A 150 -4.69 -17.05 -1.28
C THR A 150 -3.51 -16.97 -0.32
N VAL A 151 -3.68 -17.52 0.88
CA VAL A 151 -2.67 -17.64 1.94
C VAL A 151 -2.64 -19.09 2.38
N GLU A 152 -1.46 -19.73 2.30
CA GLU A 152 -1.28 -21.15 2.64
C GLU A 152 -2.23 -22.11 1.91
N GLY A 153 -2.59 -21.78 0.67
CA GLY A 153 -3.50 -22.59 -0.17
C GLY A 153 -4.98 -22.26 0.00
N GLU A 154 -5.35 -21.47 1.02
CA GLU A 154 -6.73 -21.09 1.30
C GLU A 154 -7.02 -19.66 0.83
N VAL A 155 -8.17 -19.44 0.20
CA VAL A 155 -8.65 -18.09 -0.10
C VAL A 155 -9.17 -17.45 1.17
N VAL A 156 -8.59 -16.32 1.56
CA VAL A 156 -8.96 -15.58 2.77
C VAL A 156 -9.63 -14.25 2.44
N SER A 157 -10.28 -13.65 3.43
CA SER A 157 -10.82 -12.30 3.27
C SER A 157 -9.70 -11.26 3.06
N PRO A 158 -9.98 -10.15 2.36
CA PRO A 158 -9.01 -9.07 2.18
C PRO A 158 -8.50 -8.52 3.51
N TYR A 159 -9.37 -8.45 4.53
CA TYR A 159 -9.05 -7.98 5.88
C TYR A 159 -8.07 -8.89 6.64
N ARG A 160 -7.94 -10.15 6.20
CA ARG A 160 -6.93 -11.09 6.70
C ARG A 160 -5.65 -11.04 5.87
N ALA A 161 -5.76 -10.85 4.55
CA ALA A 161 -4.62 -10.81 3.65
C ALA A 161 -3.81 -9.51 3.76
N TYR A 162 -4.50 -8.37 3.94
CA TYR A 162 -3.91 -7.04 3.92
C TYR A 162 -4.03 -6.35 5.27
N ARG A 163 -3.01 -5.53 5.57
CA ARG A 163 -2.99 -4.63 6.71
C ARG A 163 -2.94 -3.19 6.20
N LYS A 164 -3.65 -2.31 6.89
CA LYS A 164 -3.68 -0.88 6.60
C LYS A 164 -2.74 -0.13 7.53
N ILE A 165 -1.95 0.75 6.95
CA ILE A 165 -1.09 1.71 7.66
C ILE A 165 -1.51 3.10 7.20
N VAL A 166 -1.67 4.04 8.13
CA VAL A 166 -1.97 5.45 7.86
C VAL A 166 -1.04 6.36 8.64
N PRO A 167 -0.80 7.61 8.21
CA PRO A 167 -0.08 8.58 9.02
C PRO A 167 -0.80 8.86 10.35
N VAL A 168 -0.04 9.04 11.43
CA VAL A 168 -0.60 9.32 12.78
C VAL A 168 -1.47 10.58 12.78
N LYS A 169 -1.06 11.63 12.05
CA LYS A 169 -1.88 12.86 11.92
C LYS A 169 -3.23 12.58 11.25
N SER A 170 -3.29 11.68 10.28
CA SER A 170 -4.53 11.27 9.61
C SER A 170 -5.46 10.55 10.60
N LYS A 171 -4.90 9.68 11.45
CA LYS A 171 -5.68 8.94 12.46
C LYS A 171 -6.40 9.88 13.43
N THR A 172 -5.74 10.96 13.87
CA THR A 172 -6.37 11.97 14.74
C THR A 172 -7.52 12.68 14.04
N LEU A 173 -7.33 13.09 12.77
CA LEU A 173 -8.38 13.76 11.99
C LEU A 173 -9.62 12.87 11.78
N HIS A 174 -9.43 11.58 11.50
CA HIS A 174 -10.56 10.64 11.37
C HIS A 174 -11.28 10.41 12.70
N ALA A 175 -10.54 10.33 13.80
CA ALA A 175 -11.14 10.22 15.12
C ALA A 175 -11.99 11.45 15.46
N GLU A 176 -11.49 12.66 15.19
CA GLU A 176 -12.25 13.90 15.40
C GLU A 176 -13.51 13.96 14.51
N ALA A 177 -13.40 13.61 13.22
CA ALA A 177 -14.55 13.58 12.32
C ALA A 177 -15.63 12.56 12.75
N ALA A 178 -15.22 11.38 13.21
CA ALA A 178 -16.15 10.35 13.70
C ALA A 178 -16.86 10.77 14.99
N TRP A 179 -16.20 11.49 15.88
CA TRP A 179 -16.83 12.03 17.11
C TRP A 179 -17.87 13.11 16.80
N VAL A 180 -17.61 13.97 15.82
CA VAL A 180 -18.55 15.02 15.41
C VAL A 180 -19.81 14.43 14.74
N GLY A 181 -19.67 13.34 13.96
CA GLY A 181 -20.80 12.67 13.31
C GLY A 181 -21.75 11.89 14.23
N HIS A 182 -21.41 11.71 15.51
CA HIS A 182 -22.26 11.05 16.52
C HIS A 182 -22.98 12.04 17.46
N SER A 183 -22.90 13.35 17.17
CA SER A 183 -23.43 14.41 18.04
C SER A 183 -24.74 15.06 17.55
N ASP A 184 -25.46 14.44 16.61
CA ASP A 184 -26.78 14.87 16.13
C ASP A 184 -27.89 13.87 16.50
#